data_AF-A0A3C0G0A9-F1
#
_entry.id   AF-A0A3C0G0A9-F1
#
_cell.length_a   1.000
_cell.length_b   1.000
_cell.length_c   1.000
_cell.angle_alpha   90.00
_cell.angle_beta   90.00
_cell.angle_gamma   90.00
#
_symmetry.space_group_name_H-M   'P 1'
#
loop_
_entity.id
_entity.type
_entity.pdbx_description
1 polymer ?
#
loop_
_entity_poly.entity_id
_entity_poly.type
_entity_poly.pdbx_seq_one_letter_code
_entity_poly.pdbx_strand_id
1 'polypeptide(L)' 'PAEENRKSGAPLGTIAVDSIFTPIKNVKYSIENFRVEQKTDYEKLVFEISSDGSIHPKDALTEAAKVLIHHFMLFS' A
#
# COMPACT_ATOMS: atom_id res chain seq x y z
N PRO A 1 -14.97 -1.26 -9.64
CA PRO A 1 -15.68 0.04 -9.74
C PRO A 1 -17.16 -0.10 -9.36
N ALA A 2 -17.88 1.00 -9.13
CA ALA A 2 -19.27 0.99 -8.65
C ALA A 2 -20.20 0.06 -9.46
N GLU A 3 -19.97 -0.10 -10.78
CA GLU A 3 -20.74 -1.04 -11.61
C GLU A 3 -20.51 -2.53 -11.25
N GLU A 4 -19.31 -2.92 -10.85
CA GLU A 4 -18.99 -4.30 -10.41
C GLU A 4 -19.62 -4.63 -9.05
N ASN A 5 -19.92 -3.61 -8.25
CA ASN A 5 -20.63 -3.77 -6.98
C ASN A 5 -22.14 -4.02 -7.16
N ARG A 6 -22.65 -3.97 -8.39
CA ARG A 6 -24.08 -4.13 -8.70
C ARG A 6 -24.45 -5.62 -8.71
N LYS A 7 -25.14 -6.08 -7.67
CA LYS A 7 -25.60 -7.48 -7.55
C LYS A 7 -26.80 -7.75 -8.45
N SER A 8 -26.77 -8.86 -9.21
CA SER A 8 -27.89 -9.38 -9.98
C SER A 8 -29.02 -9.79 -9.02
N GLY A 9 -30.07 -8.98 -8.90
CA GLY A 9 -31.15 -9.15 -7.93
C GLY A 9 -31.23 -8.07 -6.85
N ALA A 10 -30.39 -7.03 -6.93
CA ALA A 10 -30.51 -5.87 -6.07
C ALA A 10 -31.91 -5.20 -6.24
N PRO A 11 -32.61 -4.84 -5.15
CA PRO A 11 -33.90 -4.15 -5.21
C PRO A 11 -33.83 -2.88 -6.06
N LEU A 12 -34.95 -2.54 -6.71
CA LEU A 12 -35.09 -1.28 -7.44
C LEU A 12 -34.79 -0.10 -6.50
N GLY A 13 -33.93 0.82 -6.95
CA GLY A 13 -33.44 1.94 -6.15
C GLY A 13 -32.08 1.71 -5.47
N THR A 14 -31.47 0.52 -5.61
CA THR A 14 -30.10 0.29 -5.12
C THR A 14 -29.10 1.07 -5.95
N ILE A 15 -28.34 1.96 -5.29
CA ILE A 15 -27.22 2.70 -5.89
C ILE A 15 -25.93 2.02 -5.44
N ALA A 16 -25.20 1.47 -6.41
CA ALA A 16 -23.86 0.95 -6.15
C ALA A 16 -22.86 2.12 -6.10
N VAL A 17 -21.97 2.10 -5.12
CA VAL A 17 -20.89 3.08 -4.96
C VAL A 17 -19.54 2.37 -5.04
N ASP A 18 -18.47 3.13 -5.25
CA ASP A 18 -17.12 2.57 -5.24
C ASP A 18 -16.72 2.07 -3.86
N SER A 19 -16.09 0.90 -3.83
CA SER A 19 -15.58 0.31 -2.60
C SER A 19 -14.07 0.52 -2.52
N ILE A 20 -13.64 1.26 -1.49
CA ILE A 20 -12.22 1.38 -1.15
C ILE A 20 -11.94 0.41 -0.01
N PHE A 21 -11.45 -0.77 -0.36
CA PHE A 21 -11.10 -1.81 0.62
C PHE A 21 -9.68 -1.65 1.18
N THR A 22 -8.87 -0.78 0.56
CA THR A 22 -7.48 -0.56 0.97
C THR A 22 -7.46 0.35 2.21
N PRO A 23 -6.82 -0.06 3.31
CA PRO A 23 -6.71 0.76 4.51
C PRO A 23 -5.64 1.85 4.40
N ILE A 24 -4.83 1.84 3.33
CA ILE A 24 -3.78 2.83 3.10
C ILE A 24 -4.34 3.95 2.21
N LYS A 25 -4.31 5.18 2.72
CA LYS A 25 -4.81 6.38 2.03
C LYS A 25 -3.77 7.02 1.14
N ASN A 26 -2.52 7.08 1.61
CA ASN A 26 -1.44 7.70 0.88
C ASN A 26 -0.07 7.11 1.26
N VAL A 27 0.82 7.01 0.28
CA VAL A 27 2.20 6.59 0.47
C VAL A 27 3.09 7.54 -0.32
N LYS A 28 4.10 8.10 0.33
CA LYS A 28 5.17 8.86 -0.30
C LYS A 28 6.50 8.26 0.10
N TYR A 29 7.49 8.36 -0.78
CA TYR A 29 8.86 8.03 -0.47
C TYR A 29 9.78 9.15 -0.96
N SER A 30 10.86 9.39 -0.23
CA SER A 30 11.95 10.25 -0.64
C SER A 30 13.28 9.54 -0.42
N ILE A 31 14.24 9.87 -1.28
CA ILE A 31 15.61 9.35 -1.19
C ILE A 31 16.50 10.53 -0.85
N GLU A 32 17.22 10.41 0.26
CA GLU A 32 18.16 11.40 0.76
C GLU A 32 19.58 10.83 0.64
N ASN A 33 20.54 11.63 0.17
CA ASN A 33 21.94 11.23 0.21
C ASN A 33 22.40 11.16 1.67
N PHE A 34 22.98 10.03 2.06
CA PHE A 34 23.43 9.81 3.43
C PHE A 34 24.91 9.45 3.43
N ARG A 35 25.68 10.11 4.29
CA ARG A 35 27.10 9.80 4.48
C ARG A 35 27.24 8.89 5.70
N VAL A 36 27.79 7.71 5.49
CA VAL A 36 28.14 6.77 6.57
C VAL A 36 29.65 6.77 6.70
N GLU A 37 30.15 7.36 7.79
CA GLU A 37 31.58 7.48 8.06
C GLU A 37 32.37 8.16 6.92
N GLN A 38 33.29 7.43 6.28
CA GLN A 38 34.09 7.90 5.15
C GLN A 38 33.46 7.63 3.78
N LYS A 39 32.35 6.89 3.73
CA LYS A 39 31.65 6.51 2.49
C LYS A 39 30.42 7.39 2.24
N THR A 40 30.34 7.96 1.05
CA THR A 40 29.31 8.94 0.63
C THR A 40 28.26 8.36 -0.31
N ASP A 41 28.32 7.06 -0.60
CA ASP A 41 27.52 6.34 -1.58
C ASP A 41 26.27 5.67 -0.99
N TYR A 42 25.88 6.02 0.24
CA TYR A 42 24.66 5.50 0.85
C TYR A 42 23.45 6.40 0.56
N GLU A 43 22.32 5.75 0.39
CA GLU A 43 21.02 6.39 0.25
C GLU A 43 20.17 6.07 1.47
N LYS A 44 19.50 7.09 2.00
CA LYS A 44 18.50 6.96 3.06
C LYS A 44 17.12 7.06 2.43
N LEU A 45 16.38 5.97 2.52
CA LEU A 45 14.99 5.90 2.07
C LEU A 45 14.05 6.27 3.22
N VAL A 46 13.22 7.30 3.00
CA VAL A 46 12.22 7.76 3.96
C VAL A 46 10.84 7.48 3.40
N PHE A 47 9.99 6.80 4.17
CA PHE A 47 8.60 6.51 3.82
C PHE A 47 7.65 7.33 4.69
N GLU A 48 6.70 8.01 4.06
CA GLU A 48 5.55 8.61 4.72
C GLU A 48 4.29 7.84 4.32
N ILE A 49 3.70 7.12 5.26
CA ILE A 49 2.54 6.27 5.03
C ILE A 49 1.38 6.79 5.88
N SER A 50 0.27 7.11 5.22
CA SER A 50 -0.98 7.52 5.86
C SER A 50 -2.01 6.41 5.74
N SER A 51 -2.47 5.86 6.87
CA SER A 51 -3.57 4.89 6.92
C SER A 51 -4.87 5.54 7.39
N ASP A 52 -5.98 4.84 7.16
CA ASP A 52 -7.31 5.21 7.64
C ASP A 52 -7.55 4.88 9.13
N GLY A 53 -6.58 4.25 9.79
CA GLY A 53 -6.65 3.77 11.17
C GLY A 53 -7.04 2.30 11.32
N SER A 54 -7.46 1.63 10.24
CA SER A 54 -7.84 0.21 10.25
C SER A 54 -6.64 -0.72 10.45
N ILE A 55 -5.45 -0.28 10.02
CA ILE A 55 -4.17 -0.98 10.24
C ILE A 55 -3.07 0.03 10.58
N HIS A 56 -2.13 -0.39 11.42
CA HIS A 56 -0.94 0.40 11.69
C HIS A 56 -0.02 0.44 10.45
N PRO A 57 0.49 1.61 10.02
CA PRO A 57 1.30 1.73 8.80
C PRO A 57 2.52 0.80 8.75
N LYS A 58 3.14 0.56 9.91
CA LYS A 58 4.29 -0.35 10.05
C LYS A 58 3.93 -1.80 9.71
N ASP A 59 2.76 -2.26 10.15
CA ASP A 59 2.31 -3.63 9.92
C ASP A 59 1.92 -3.80 8.45
N ALA A 60 1.23 -2.81 7.87
CA ALA A 60 0.93 -2.78 6.45
C ALA A 60 2.18 -2.85 5.57
N LEU A 61 3.24 -2.11 5.92
CA LEU A 61 4.52 -2.16 5.21
C LEU A 61 5.19 -3.53 5.33
N THR A 62 5.09 -4.17 6.50
CA THR A 62 5.64 -5.51 6.75
C THR A 62 4.93 -6.55 5.89
N GLU A 63 3.60 -6.51 5.83
CA GLU A 63 2.82 -7.40 4.97
C GLU A 63 3.10 -7.17 3.48
N ALA A 64 3.25 -5.91 3.06
CA ALA A 64 3.63 -5.57 1.69
C ALA A 64 5.00 -6.18 1.30
N ALA A 65 5.99 -6.09 2.20
CA ALA A 65 7.30 -6.69 1.99
C ALA A 65 7.22 -8.22 1.89
N LYS A 66 6.42 -8.88 2.73
CA LYS A 66 6.20 -10.33 2.66
C LYS A 66 5.60 -10.75 1.32
N VAL A 67 4.56 -10.04 0.86
CA VAL A 67 3.93 -10.32 -0.44
C VAL A 67 4.94 -10.18 -1.58
N LEU A 68 5.76 -9.12 -1.55
CA LEU A 68 6.80 -8.89 -2.55
C LEU A 68 7.84 -10.03 -2.57
N ILE A 69 8.36 -10.41 -1.40
CA ILE A 69 9.31 -11.53 -1.27
C ILE A 69 8.70 -12.82 -1.81
N HIS A 70 7.47 -13.14 -1.40
CA HIS A 70 6.77 -14.34 -1.85
C HIS A 70 6.62 -14.38 -3.38
N HIS A 71 6.36 -13.23 -4.00
CA HIS A 71 6.27 -13.13 -5.45
C HIS A 71 7.62 -13.36 -6.14
N PHE A 72 8.72 -12.86 -5.58
CA PHE A 72 10.06 -13.12 -6.12
C PHE A 72 10.51 -14.57 -5.99
N MET A 73 10.05 -15.30 -4.96
CA MET A 73 10.36 -16.72 -4.81
C MET A 73 9.82 -17.59 -5.96
N LEU A 74 8.81 -17.13 -6.71
CA LEU A 74 8.28 -17.85 -7.87
C LEU A 74 9.23 -17.83 -9.08
N PHE A 75 10.18 -16.90 -9.10
CA PHE A 75 11.13 -16.68 -10.20
C PHE A 75 12.58 -16.98 -9.81
N SER A 76 12.81 -17.43 -8.58
CA SER A 76 14.12 -17.91 -8.10
C SER A 76 14.22 -19.41 -8.19
#